data_AF-A0A3S0EIW4-F1
#
_entry.id   AF-A0A3S0EIW4-F1
#
_cell.length_a   1.000
_cell.length_b   1.000
_cell.length_c   1.000
_cell.angle_alpha   90.00
_cell.angle_beta   90.00
_cell.angle_gamma   90.00
#
_symmetry.space_group_name_H-M   'P 1'
#
loop_
_entity.id
_entity.type
_entity.pdbx_description
1 polymer ?
#
loop_
_entity_poly.entity_id
_entity_poly.type
_entity_poly.pdbx_seq_one_letter_code
_entity_poly.pdbx_strand_id
1 'polypeptide(L)'
;MSILQRLQLLVGCAILGLIVLTAVNYYETERVFETTSQASANVIPSLIQLSDARLWYSRSRLRADRHVMQDDPAQMEATEKSIREAQASTAKALKDYEGLITSSRDRQYLEAEKATLAEFD
;
A
#
# COMPACT_ATOMS: atom_id res chain seq x y z
N MET A 1 -9.84 -37.13 -50.93
CA MET A 1 -9.18 -35.93 -50.36
C MET A 1 -8.44 -35.22 -51.47
N SER A 2 -9.04 -34.17 -52.06
CA SER A 2 -8.33 -33.32 -53.02
C SER A 2 -7.37 -32.38 -52.28
N ILE A 3 -6.32 -31.93 -52.97
CA ILE A 3 -5.32 -30.98 -52.43
C ILE A 3 -6.00 -29.70 -51.90
N LEU A 4 -7.09 -29.28 -52.53
CA LEU A 4 -7.90 -28.13 -52.14
C LEU A 4 -8.55 -28.31 -50.75
N GLN A 5 -9.08 -29.50 -50.47
CA GLN A 5 -9.70 -29.81 -49.16
C GLN A 5 -8.65 -29.80 -48.04
N ARG A 6 -7.44 -30.30 -48.30
CA ARG A 6 -6.34 -30.29 -47.32
C ARG A 6 -5.88 -28.87 -46.99
N LEU A 7 -5.79 -28.00 -48.00
CA LEU A 7 -5.45 -26.58 -47.83
C LEU A 7 -6.51 -25.83 -47.01
N GLN A 8 -7.79 -26.04 -47.28
CA GLN A 8 -8.89 -25.42 -46.51
C GLN A 8 -8.90 -25.85 -45.04
N LEU A 9 -8.61 -27.12 -44.77
CA LEU A 9 -8.55 -27.66 -43.40
C LEU A 9 -7.37 -27.08 -42.61
N LEU A 10 -6.22 -26.90 -43.28
CA LEU A 10 -5.03 -26.29 -42.69
C LEU A 10 -5.26 -24.81 -42.35
N VAL A 11 -5.88 -24.06 -43.27
CA VAL A 11 -6.24 -22.65 -43.05
C VAL A 11 -7.28 -22.51 -41.93
N GLY A 12 -8.30 -23.37 -41.90
CA GLY A 12 -9.30 -23.37 -40.82
C GLY A 12 -8.70 -23.66 -39.46
N CYS A 13 -7.75 -24.60 -39.39
CA CYS A 13 -7.04 -24.93 -38.15
C CYS A 13 -6.14 -23.77 -37.67
N ALA A 14 -5.46 -23.09 -38.60
CA ALA A 14 -4.66 -21.91 -38.28
C ALA A 14 -5.51 -20.74 -37.74
N ILE A 15 -6.69 -20.50 -38.35
CA ILE A 15 -7.63 -19.46 -37.89
C ILE A 15 -8.15 -19.80 -36.48
N LEU A 16 -8.53 -21.05 -36.23
CA LEU A 16 -8.94 -21.51 -34.90
C LEU A 16 -7.83 -21.33 -33.86
N GLY A 17 -6.58 -21.65 -34.21
CA GLY A 17 -5.42 -21.43 -33.34
C GLY A 17 -5.24 -19.97 -32.95
N LEU A 18 -5.40 -19.04 -33.90
CA LEU A 18 -5.32 -17.61 -33.64
C LEU A 18 -6.47 -17.09 -32.76
N ILE A 19 -7.68 -17.60 -32.94
CA ILE A 19 -8.83 -17.23 -32.09
C ILE A 19 -8.58 -17.68 -30.64
N VAL A 20 -8.13 -18.92 -30.45
CA VAL A 20 -7.82 -19.46 -29.10
C VAL A 20 -6.68 -18.66 -28.46
N LEU A 21 -5.61 -18.38 -29.21
CA LEU A 21 -4.48 -17.59 -28.71
C LEU A 21 -4.92 -16.19 -28.29
N THR A 22 -5.77 -15.55 -29.09
CA THR A 22 -6.31 -14.21 -28.79
C THR A 22 -7.19 -14.22 -27.55
N ALA A 23 -8.06 -15.24 -27.39
CA ALA A 23 -8.91 -15.39 -26.21
C ALA A 23 -8.08 -15.62 -24.93
N VAL A 24 -7.04 -16.45 -24.99
CA VAL A 24 -6.12 -16.68 -23.86
C VAL A 24 -5.35 -15.40 -23.52
N ASN A 25 -4.81 -14.70 -24.52
CA ASN A 25 -4.10 -13.43 -24.30
C ASN A 25 -5.02 -12.37 -23.68
N TYR A 26 -6.28 -12.28 -24.11
CA TYR A 26 -7.25 -11.36 -23.53
C TYR A 26 -7.53 -11.68 -22.06
N TYR A 27 -7.75 -12.96 -21.74
CA TYR A 27 -7.97 -13.41 -20.36
C TYR A 27 -6.76 -13.13 -19.44
N GLU A 28 -5.53 -13.36 -19.92
CA GLU A 28 -4.33 -13.03 -19.15
C GLU A 28 -4.12 -11.52 -19.01
N THR A 29 -4.42 -10.74 -20.05
CA THR A 29 -4.29 -9.28 -20.03
C THR A 29 -5.27 -8.67 -19.03
N GLU A 30 -6.52 -9.13 -18.99
CA GLU A 30 -7.53 -8.65 -18.04
C GLU A 30 -7.12 -8.94 -16.58
N ARG A 31 -6.54 -10.11 -16.33
CA ARG A 31 -5.99 -10.47 -15.01
C ARG A 31 -4.77 -9.63 -14.63
N VAL A 32 -3.87 -9.31 -15.57
CA VAL A 32 -2.71 -8.42 -15.33
C VAL A 32 -3.15 -6.98 -15.12
N PHE A 33 -4.19 -6.51 -15.82
CA PHE A 33 -4.78 -5.20 -15.62
C PHE A 33 -5.43 -5.05 -14.24
N GLU A 34 -6.16 -6.06 -13.75
CA GLU A 34 -6.68 -6.07 -12.39
C GLU A 34 -5.57 -5.99 -11.33
N THR A 35 -4.49 -6.76 -11.53
CA THR A 35 -3.36 -6.79 -10.58
C THR A 35 -2.62 -5.44 -10.54
N THR A 36 -2.49 -4.76 -11.69
CA THR A 36 -1.85 -3.44 -11.80
C THR A 36 -2.71 -2.32 -11.22
N SER A 37 -4.03 -2.42 -11.39
CA SER A 37 -4.99 -1.49 -10.78
C SER A 37 -4.97 -1.58 -9.24
N GLN A 38 -4.92 -2.80 -8.68
CA GLN A 38 -4.82 -2.98 -7.23
C GLN A 38 -3.53 -2.41 -6.62
N ALA A 39 -2.40 -2.51 -7.33
CA ALA A 39 -1.15 -1.88 -6.90
C ALA A 39 -1.27 -0.34 -6.82
N SER A 40 -1.95 0.26 -7.80
CA SER A 40 -2.14 1.72 -7.85
C SER A 40 -3.19 2.22 -6.86
N ALA A 41 -4.28 1.47 -6.66
CA ALA A 41 -5.39 1.88 -5.83
C ALA A 41 -5.13 1.72 -4.32
N ASN A 42 -4.43 0.67 -3.90
CA ASN A 42 -4.28 0.35 -2.48
C ASN A 42 -2.82 0.33 -2.01
N VAL A 43 -1.88 -0.20 -2.80
CA VAL A 43 -0.49 -0.39 -2.35
C VAL A 43 0.25 0.95 -2.26
N ILE A 44 0.17 1.78 -3.30
CA ILE A 44 0.86 3.10 -3.28
C ILE A 44 0.31 4.01 -2.17
N PRO A 45 -1.02 4.21 -2.02
CA PRO A 45 -1.53 5.04 -0.93
C PRO A 45 -1.19 4.46 0.45
N SER A 46 -1.21 3.14 0.61
CA SER A 46 -0.83 2.48 1.87
C SER A 46 0.59 2.80 2.28
N LEU A 47 1.53 2.72 1.34
CA LEU A 47 2.94 3.03 1.58
C LEU A 47 3.14 4.50 1.98
N ILE A 48 2.38 5.42 1.39
CA ILE A 48 2.43 6.84 1.74
C ILE A 48 1.96 7.03 3.18
N GLN A 49 0.80 6.49 3.55
CA GLN A 49 0.26 6.64 4.91
C GLN A 49 1.17 6.02 5.98
N LEU A 50 1.72 4.83 5.72
CA LEU A 50 2.66 4.19 6.64
C LEU A 50 3.99 4.95 6.74
N SER A 51 4.47 5.53 5.63
CA SER A 51 5.67 6.37 5.62
C SER A 51 5.46 7.66 6.42
N ASP A 52 4.28 8.27 6.28
CA ASP A 52 3.90 9.47 7.03
C ASP A 52 3.79 9.16 8.53
N ALA A 53 3.14 8.05 8.91
CA ALA A 53 3.08 7.60 10.30
C ALA A 53 4.50 7.44 10.90
N ARG A 54 5.39 6.75 10.19
CA ARG A 54 6.79 6.58 10.62
C ARG A 54 7.54 7.90 10.75
N LEU A 55 7.33 8.83 9.82
CA LEU A 55 7.99 10.14 9.82
C LEU A 55 7.54 10.97 11.04
N TRP A 56 6.23 11.05 11.29
CA TRP A 56 5.69 11.80 12.42
C TRP A 56 6.13 11.20 13.76
N TYR A 57 6.11 9.88 13.89
CA TYR A 57 6.62 9.19 15.07
C TYR A 57 8.10 9.50 15.32
N SER A 58 8.94 9.40 14.27
CA SER A 58 10.38 9.70 14.38
C SER A 58 10.64 11.16 14.78
N ARG A 59 9.83 12.10 14.28
CA ARG A 59 9.89 13.52 14.69
C ARG A 59 9.45 13.73 16.12
N SER A 60 8.44 13.00 16.58
CA SER A 60 8.02 13.01 17.99
C SER A 60 9.18 12.56 18.89
N ARG A 61 9.76 11.39 18.58
CA ARG A 61 10.89 10.83 19.32
C ARG A 61 12.11 11.75 19.35
N LEU A 62 12.54 12.29 18.20
CA LEU A 62 13.67 13.22 18.15
C LEU A 62 13.44 14.48 18.99
N ARG A 63 12.20 14.96 19.06
CA ARG A 63 11.85 16.12 19.91
C ARG A 63 11.79 15.74 21.38
N ALA A 64 11.32 14.55 21.72
CA ALA A 64 11.39 14.03 23.09
C ALA A 64 12.85 13.93 23.56
N ASP A 65 13.74 13.37 22.72
CA ASP A 65 15.18 13.29 23.03
C ASP A 65 15.80 14.68 23.24
N ARG A 66 15.41 15.67 22.42
CA ARG A 66 15.87 17.07 22.59
C ARG A 66 15.29 17.76 23.82
N HIS A 67 14.04 17.46 24.17
CA HIS A 67 13.36 18.04 25.33
C HIS A 67 14.12 17.73 26.63
N VAL A 68 14.70 16.53 26.75
CA VAL A 68 15.53 16.13 27.90
C VAL A 68 16.83 16.94 28.01
N MET A 69 17.31 17.52 26.91
CA MET A 69 18.55 18.31 26.86
C MET A 69 18.29 19.83 26.90
N GLN A 70 17.04 20.25 27.11
CA GLN A 70 16.62 21.65 26.98
C GLN A 70 16.42 22.29 28.37
N ASP A 71 17.14 23.37 28.64
CA ASP A 71 17.12 24.04 29.95
C ASP A 71 16.12 25.22 30.04
N ASP A 72 15.58 25.67 28.90
CA ASP A 72 14.67 26.83 28.81
C ASP A 72 13.19 26.38 28.93
N PRO A 73 12.46 26.77 30.00
CA PRO A 73 11.09 26.35 30.24
C PRO A 73 10.11 26.72 29.12
N ALA A 74 10.29 27.88 28.48
CA ALA A 74 9.39 28.33 27.42
C ALA A 74 9.54 27.48 26.16
N GLN A 75 10.75 27.04 25.87
CA GLN A 75 10.99 26.16 24.74
C GLN A 75 10.65 24.69 25.06
N MET A 76 10.77 24.27 26.31
CA MET A 76 10.29 22.96 26.76
C MET A 76 8.79 22.79 26.50
N GLU A 77 7.97 23.76 26.90
CA GLU A 77 6.52 23.75 26.68
C GLU A 77 6.16 23.74 25.18
N ALA A 78 6.87 24.55 24.37
CA ALA A 78 6.70 24.56 22.92
C ALA A 78 7.06 23.20 22.29
N THR A 79 8.15 22.58 22.73
CA THR A 79 8.58 21.25 22.28
C THR A 79 7.56 20.18 22.65
N GLU A 80 7.02 20.18 23.88
CA GLU A 80 5.96 19.25 24.30
C GLU A 80 4.71 19.36 23.44
N LYS A 81 4.25 20.59 23.17
CA LYS A 81 3.09 20.80 22.30
C LYS A 81 3.36 20.21 20.92
N SER A 82 4.55 20.44 20.39
CA SER A 82 4.99 19.92 19.10
C SER A 82 5.06 18.37 19.07
N ILE A 83 5.51 17.76 20.16
CA ILE A 83 5.52 16.29 20.35
C ILE A 83 4.10 15.74 20.27
N ARG A 84 3.17 16.30 21.06
CA ARG A 84 1.75 15.92 21.06
C ARG A 84 1.10 16.06 19.68
N GLU A 85 1.41 17.13 18.96
CA GLU A 85 0.91 17.34 17.58
C GLU A 85 1.40 16.25 16.61
N ALA A 86 2.62 15.73 16.76
CA ALA A 86 3.08 14.63 15.92
C ALA A 86 2.60 13.26 16.36
N GLN A 87 2.40 13.01 17.65
CA GLN A 87 1.69 11.80 18.11
C GLN A 87 0.29 11.77 17.49
N ALA A 88 -0.44 12.89 17.55
CA ALA A 88 -1.75 13.01 16.91
C ALA A 88 -1.69 12.81 15.38
N SER A 89 -0.64 13.34 14.72
CA SER A 89 -0.43 13.15 13.28
C SER A 89 -0.09 11.70 12.92
N THR A 90 0.66 11.01 13.78
CA THR A 90 0.97 9.57 13.64
C THR A 90 -0.32 8.74 13.74
N ALA A 91 -1.11 8.98 14.79
CA ALA A 91 -2.39 8.30 14.99
C ALA A 91 -3.37 8.55 13.83
N LYS A 92 -3.38 9.77 13.28
CA LYS A 92 -4.17 10.10 12.09
C LYS A 92 -3.72 9.31 10.87
N ALA A 93 -2.42 9.28 10.56
CA ALA A 93 -1.90 8.54 9.42
C ALA A 93 -2.17 7.02 9.51
N LEU A 94 -2.07 6.45 10.72
CA LEU A 94 -2.44 5.05 10.97
C LEU A 94 -3.95 4.80 10.77
N LYS A 95 -4.79 5.75 11.18
CA LYS A 95 -6.24 5.68 10.93
C LYS A 95 -6.58 5.81 9.44
N ASP A 96 -5.89 6.69 8.72
CA ASP A 96 -6.07 6.86 7.27
C ASP A 96 -5.61 5.58 6.52
N TYR A 97 -4.61 4.88 7.04
CA TYR A 97 -4.19 3.55 6.55
C TYR A 97 -5.26 2.45 6.77
N GLU A 98 -6.08 2.52 7.82
CA GLU A 98 -7.16 1.53 8.06
C GLU A 98 -8.10 1.38 6.86
N GLY A 99 -8.40 2.48 6.19
CA GLY A 99 -9.27 2.52 5.02
C GLY A 99 -8.68 1.86 3.77
N LEU A 100 -7.38 1.55 3.79
CA LEU A 100 -6.63 0.96 2.67
C LEU A 100 -6.30 -0.52 2.91
N ILE A 101 -6.68 -1.07 4.08
CA ILE A 101 -6.44 -2.46 4.44
C ILE A 101 -7.29 -3.39 3.57
N THR A 102 -6.61 -4.22 2.79
CA THR A 102 -7.25 -5.24 1.94
C THR A 102 -7.06 -6.66 2.46
N SER A 103 -6.07 -6.90 3.32
CA SER A 103 -5.80 -8.23 3.88
C SER A 103 -6.04 -8.29 5.39
N SER A 104 -6.42 -9.47 5.88
CA SER A 104 -6.57 -9.73 7.32
C SER A 104 -5.25 -9.60 8.09
N ARG A 105 -4.13 -9.85 7.41
CA ARG A 105 -2.78 -9.77 7.98
C ARG A 105 -2.35 -8.32 8.23
N ASP A 106 -2.66 -7.41 7.31
CA ASP A 106 -2.39 -5.98 7.48
C ASP A 106 -3.17 -5.42 8.68
N ARG A 107 -4.41 -5.88 8.89
CA ARG A 107 -5.19 -5.54 10.09
C ARG A 107 -4.49 -6.02 11.37
N GLN A 108 -3.98 -7.24 11.40
CA GLN A 108 -3.25 -7.75 12.58
C GLN A 108 -2.00 -6.92 12.88
N TYR A 109 -1.24 -6.54 11.85
CA TYR A 109 -0.06 -5.70 12.02
C TYR A 109 -0.42 -4.31 12.54
N LEU A 110 -1.47 -3.69 12.01
CA LEU A 110 -1.91 -2.39 12.47
C LEU A 110 -2.34 -2.41 13.94
N GLU A 111 -3.12 -3.43 14.34
CA GLU A 111 -3.57 -3.55 15.74
C GLU A 111 -2.38 -3.81 16.68
N ALA A 112 -1.39 -4.59 16.26
CA ALA A 112 -0.16 -4.78 17.03
C ALA A 112 0.65 -3.48 17.17
N GLU A 113 0.73 -2.67 16.10
CA GLU A 113 1.43 -1.38 16.12
C GLU A 113 0.71 -0.37 17.02
N LYS A 114 -0.62 -0.29 16.97
CA LYS A 114 -1.41 0.54 17.88
C LYS A 114 -1.25 0.12 19.34
N ALA A 115 -1.26 -1.19 19.62
CA ALA A 115 -1.05 -1.71 20.97
C ALA A 115 0.34 -1.31 21.48
N THR A 116 1.37 -1.43 20.63
CA THR A 116 2.74 -1.01 20.97
C THR A 116 2.80 0.49 21.25
N LEU A 117 2.19 1.33 20.41
CA LEU A 117 2.18 2.78 20.62
C LEU A 117 1.47 3.19 21.91
N ALA A 118 0.38 2.49 22.28
CA ALA A 118 -0.33 2.74 23.52
C ALA A 118 0.48 2.38 24.79
N GLU A 119 1.55 1.57 24.67
CA GLU A 119 2.48 1.32 25.78
C GLU A 119 3.49 2.46 25.99
N PHE A 120 3.70 3.31 24.98
CA PHE A 120 4.70 4.39 24.99
C PHE A 120 4.12 5.80 25.23
N ASP A 121 2.79 5.97 25.12
CA ASP A 121 2.07 7.20 25.50
C ASP A 121 1.85 7.29 27.01
#